data_AF-A0ABD3H337-F1
#
_entry.id   AF-A0ABD3H337-F1
#
_cell.length_a   1.000
_cell.length_b   1.000
_cell.length_c   1.000
_cell.angle_alpha   90.00
_cell.angle_beta   90.00
_cell.angle_gamma   90.00
#
_symmetry.space_group_name_H-M   'P 1'
#
loop_
_entity.id
_entity.type
_entity.pdbx_description
1 polymer ?
#
loop_
_entity_poly.entity_id
_entity_poly.type
_entity_poly.pdbx_seq_one_letter_code
_entity_poly.pdbx_strand_id
1 'polypeptide(L)'
;MALSVSILALPSASCNLQNLTSGVSSERLVQLQNGKVRYGRIFRNCRRGRLAATRWVAPEDENITGRSSVHLPVCAEGRKVRASAAELGIAEPQSQGESDESTDAEQLQDGAGVDDPEEENDSTQSKESKRGRRARLEHELLEVGISPIDLLTRSEEEGWRTDVFWTIVNILAVNNRVPEILLVFEWWKQQANYTPRELHYVRFMRMCGYAHMVDECKELFDEMVSVGIQPTVGTYSCLLQCYAEAGLFDKAEETLDIMIEAGLKPNAVTYTGLLHAYGKHGRYNEMAKVFNDMKTYQTSQPDCAPTAVTYSVVVQCYAKGGLFRRMERVFQEMISKNISPDSLSVNASVQAYAEAGLLKEMERAYSLVKFYRVAIKLETVRAVALAYIRKSYFYQLGNFVRHVKRHRVNMGNLLENLLLLSHAANFQMRGLAREYIILKESGFAGDITSFNIRALAFSQAKMFWDLRVTVLEMQHQKIMPDLVTYSAVVDAYVAAELVEKLPEALMEMQNLDARADIRTDTLVFDAFGRGTFQLCCEELASEIRDDEHGHLTYANLIGFFLKKLEINGATKM
;
A
#
# COMPACT_ATOMS: atom_id res chain seq x y z
N MET A 1 56.92 -44.83 5.77
CA MET A 1 55.97 -45.59 6.61
C MET A 1 54.63 -44.88 6.46
N ALA A 2 53.69 -45.30 5.60
CA ALA A 2 52.92 -46.56 5.64
C ALA A 2 52.24 -46.68 7.02
N LEU A 3 50.91 -46.62 7.21
CA LEU A 3 49.86 -47.54 6.73
C LEU A 3 48.46 -47.00 7.16
N SER A 4 47.47 -46.93 6.26
CA SER A 4 46.27 -47.80 6.11
C SER A 4 45.11 -47.56 7.11
N VAL A 5 43.97 -46.98 6.68
CA VAL A 5 42.73 -47.62 6.15
C VAL A 5 41.90 -48.39 7.20
N SER A 6 40.62 -48.02 7.35
CA SER A 6 39.49 -48.98 7.35
C SER A 6 38.14 -48.29 7.13
N ILE A 7 37.48 -48.78 6.08
CA ILE A 7 36.08 -48.60 5.67
C ILE A 7 35.20 -49.50 6.52
N LEU A 8 33.97 -49.09 6.83
CA LEU A 8 32.87 -50.02 7.10
C LEU A 8 31.56 -49.51 6.50
N ALA A 9 30.93 -50.43 5.77
CA ALA A 9 29.82 -50.24 4.84
C ALA A 9 28.44 -50.30 5.52
N LEU A 10 27.43 -49.94 4.72
CA LEU A 10 25.98 -49.92 4.92
C LEU A 10 25.37 -51.23 5.48
N PRO A 11 24.07 -51.22 5.80
CA PRO A 11 23.19 -51.86 4.82
C PRO A 11 21.95 -51.06 4.43
N SER A 12 21.65 -51.19 3.15
CA SER A 12 20.38 -50.96 2.46
C SER A 12 19.22 -51.73 3.10
N ALA A 13 18.08 -51.06 3.26
CA ALA A 13 16.78 -51.73 3.30
C ALA A 13 15.76 -50.89 2.51
N SER A 14 15.53 -51.33 1.27
CA SER A 14 14.38 -51.01 0.45
C SER A 14 13.13 -51.70 1.01
N CYS A 15 12.06 -50.95 1.27
CA CYS A 15 10.71 -51.50 1.26
C CYS A 15 9.73 -50.45 0.74
N ASN A 16 9.19 -50.72 -0.44
CA ASN A 16 8.05 -50.02 -1.03
C ASN A 16 6.79 -50.36 -0.25
N LEU A 17 5.97 -49.36 0.10
CA LEU A 17 4.52 -49.49 0.01
C LEU A 17 3.86 -48.12 -0.15
N GLN A 18 3.04 -48.08 -1.20
CA GLN A 18 2.32 -46.95 -1.75
C GLN A 18 1.19 -46.47 -0.84
N ASN A 19 0.85 -45.19 -1.03
CA ASN A 19 -0.44 -44.54 -0.76
C ASN A 19 -0.91 -44.49 0.69
N LEU A 20 -0.88 -43.28 1.27
CA LEU A 20 -2.07 -42.62 1.81
C LEU A 20 -1.80 -41.13 2.06
N THR A 21 -2.79 -40.36 1.64
CA THR A 21 -2.92 -38.91 1.56
C THR A 21 -2.85 -38.15 2.89
N SER A 22 -2.64 -36.83 2.76
CA SER A 22 -2.99 -35.74 3.69
C SER A 22 -1.94 -35.30 4.72
N GLY A 23 -1.71 -33.98 4.75
CA GLY A 23 -0.54 -33.34 5.34
C GLY A 23 -0.55 -33.17 6.84
N VAL A 24 0.65 -32.94 7.39
CA VAL A 24 0.90 -32.32 8.70
C VAL A 24 2.22 -31.57 8.61
N SER A 25 2.17 -30.25 8.81
CA SER A 25 3.31 -29.36 9.06
C SER A 25 3.91 -29.64 10.45
N SER A 26 5.22 -29.87 10.55
CA SER A 26 5.93 -30.02 11.83
C SER A 26 6.59 -28.70 12.25
N GLU A 27 6.17 -28.11 13.36
CA GLU A 27 6.94 -27.06 14.05
C GLU A 27 7.96 -27.71 15.01
N ARG A 28 9.23 -27.27 14.95
CA ARG A 28 10.29 -27.63 15.90
C ARG A 28 10.53 -26.43 16.83
N LEU A 29 10.28 -26.60 18.13
CA LEU A 29 10.77 -25.67 19.15
C LEU A 29 12.07 -26.21 19.75
N VAL A 30 13.09 -25.36 19.77
CA VAL A 30 14.37 -25.59 20.46
C VAL A 30 14.34 -24.76 21.73
N GLN A 31 14.45 -25.41 22.89
CA GLN A 31 14.72 -24.71 24.15
C GLN A 31 16.08 -25.18 24.69
N LEU A 32 16.95 -24.22 24.96
CA LEU A 32 18.27 -24.42 25.57
C LEU A 32 18.15 -24.20 27.07
N GLN A 33 18.38 -25.25 27.86
CA GLN A 33 18.79 -25.13 29.25
C GLN A 33 19.90 -26.14 29.55
N ASN A 34 21.01 -25.64 30.10
CA ASN A 34 22.13 -26.40 30.66
C ASN A 34 22.71 -27.52 29.75
N GLY A 35 23.02 -27.18 28.50
CA GLY A 35 24.03 -27.90 27.70
C GLY A 35 23.69 -29.33 27.23
N LYS A 36 22.43 -29.78 27.28
CA LYS A 36 22.00 -31.05 26.66
C LYS A 36 20.73 -30.88 25.84
N VAL A 37 20.76 -31.31 24.58
CA VAL A 37 19.60 -31.31 23.66
C VAL A 37 18.75 -32.56 23.91
N ARG A 38 17.45 -32.40 24.15
CA ARG A 38 16.46 -33.49 24.12
C ARG A 38 15.41 -33.23 23.03
N TYR A 39 15.03 -34.29 22.32
CA TYR A 39 13.99 -34.26 21.27
C TYR A 39 12.67 -34.80 21.84
N GLY A 40 11.57 -34.05 21.70
CA GLY A 40 10.22 -34.50 22.00
C GLY A 40 9.32 -34.42 20.76
N ARG A 41 8.53 -35.46 20.49
CA ARG A 41 7.46 -35.47 19.47
C ARG A 41 6.12 -35.20 20.15
N ILE A 42 5.33 -34.27 19.62
CA ILE A 42 3.92 -34.09 19.98
C ILE A 42 3.08 -34.67 18.84
N PHE A 43 2.19 -35.61 19.15
CA PHE A 43 1.15 -36.07 18.22
C PHE A 43 -0.10 -35.18 18.38
N ARG A 44 -0.57 -34.54 17.30
CA ARG A 44 -1.91 -33.94 17.23
C ARG A 44 -2.83 -34.91 16.48
N ASN A 45 -3.83 -35.45 17.17
CA ASN A 45 -4.95 -36.16 16.55
C ASN A 45 -6.11 -35.17 16.33
N CYS A 46 -6.36 -34.82 15.08
CA CYS A 46 -7.48 -33.97 14.68
C CYS A 46 -8.66 -34.88 14.27
N ARG A 47 -9.56 -35.19 15.22
CA ARG A 47 -10.95 -35.60 14.93
C ARG A 47 -11.79 -35.46 16.21
N ARG A 48 -12.78 -34.56 16.16
CA ARG A 48 -13.79 -34.20 17.17
C ARG A 48 -13.28 -33.28 18.29
N GLY A 49 -13.74 -32.03 18.25
CA GLY A 49 -13.46 -31.01 19.25
C GLY A 49 -13.97 -31.41 20.64
N ARG A 50 -13.05 -31.54 21.58
CA ARG A 50 -13.18 -31.37 23.04
C ARG A 50 -11.78 -31.12 23.60
N LEU A 51 -11.57 -29.98 24.27
CA LEU A 51 -10.36 -29.68 25.02
C LEU A 51 -10.38 -30.52 26.31
N ALA A 52 -9.40 -31.39 26.52
CA ALA A 52 -9.16 -32.02 27.82
C ALA A 52 -7.97 -31.32 28.49
N ALA A 53 -8.22 -30.73 29.66
CA ALA A 53 -7.19 -30.17 30.51
C ALA A 53 -6.39 -31.31 31.18
N THR A 54 -5.08 -31.34 31.00
CA THR A 54 -4.20 -32.20 31.79
C THR A 54 -3.51 -31.37 32.88
N ARG A 55 -3.85 -31.74 34.11
CA ARG A 55 -3.36 -31.23 35.40
C ARG A 55 -1.88 -31.60 35.57
N TRP A 56 -1.02 -30.62 35.84
CA TRP A 56 0.34 -30.87 36.29
C TRP A 56 0.33 -31.01 37.82
N VAL A 57 0.81 -32.15 38.32
CA VAL A 57 1.10 -32.37 39.74
C VAL A 57 2.61 -32.14 39.90
N ALA A 58 2.99 -31.21 40.77
CA ALA A 58 4.38 -31.01 41.20
C ALA A 58 4.74 -32.02 42.30
N PRO A 59 5.97 -32.54 42.37
CA PRO A 59 6.49 -33.15 43.58
C PRO A 59 7.18 -32.12 44.47
N GLU A 60 6.99 -32.28 45.78
CA GLU A 60 7.50 -31.48 46.89
C GLU A 60 9.01 -31.68 47.16
N ASP A 61 9.62 -30.60 47.67
CA ASP A 61 10.76 -30.42 48.59
C ASP A 61 12.11 -31.16 48.40
N GLU A 62 13.21 -30.37 48.36
CA GLU A 62 14.06 -30.18 49.55
C GLU A 62 15.15 -29.09 49.35
N ASN A 63 15.15 -28.15 50.31
CA ASN A 63 16.24 -27.36 50.89
C ASN A 63 17.61 -27.27 50.18
N ILE A 64 18.08 -26.04 49.93
CA ILE A 64 19.39 -25.54 50.38
C ILE A 64 19.31 -24.02 50.57
N THR A 65 19.87 -23.60 51.71
CA THR A 65 19.90 -22.29 52.35
C THR A 65 20.91 -21.32 51.71
N GLY A 66 20.65 -20.01 51.78
CA GLY A 66 21.71 -19.00 51.60
C GLY A 66 21.27 -17.61 51.11
N ARG A 67 21.16 -16.68 52.07
CA ARG A 67 21.16 -15.19 51.98
C ARG A 67 21.94 -14.62 50.77
N SER A 68 21.63 -13.47 50.15
CA SER A 68 21.00 -12.21 50.60
C SER A 68 20.68 -11.28 49.41
N SER A 69 19.57 -10.52 49.51
CA SER A 69 19.33 -9.11 49.11
C SER A 69 19.76 -8.64 47.69
N VAL A 70 18.95 -7.99 46.84
CA VAL A 70 18.04 -6.83 47.05
C VAL A 70 16.99 -6.77 45.91
N HIS A 71 15.74 -6.44 46.31
CA HIS A 71 14.58 -5.82 45.62
C HIS A 71 14.78 -5.10 44.26
N LEU A 72 13.82 -4.93 43.33
CA LEU A 72 12.37 -5.17 43.16
C LEU A 72 12.00 -4.89 41.66
N PRO A 73 10.75 -5.02 41.16
CA PRO A 73 10.43 -5.80 39.97
C PRO A 73 9.93 -4.97 38.75
N VAL A 74 9.97 -5.59 37.58
CA VAL A 74 9.17 -5.18 36.41
C VAL A 74 8.01 -6.18 36.30
N CYS A 75 6.80 -5.69 36.57
CA CYS A 75 5.56 -6.44 36.37
C CYS A 75 5.32 -6.70 34.89
N ALA A 76 4.99 -7.96 34.61
CA ALA A 76 4.47 -8.45 33.34
C ALA A 76 2.94 -8.46 33.37
N GLU A 77 2.38 -8.54 32.16
CA GLU A 77 1.03 -9.00 31.78
C GLU A 77 -0.17 -8.10 32.19
N GLY A 78 -1.25 -8.01 31.39
CA GLY A 78 -1.64 -8.90 30.32
C GLY A 78 -2.78 -8.40 29.44
N ARG A 79 -3.03 -9.21 28.41
CA ARG A 79 -4.02 -9.05 27.35
C ARG A 79 -5.43 -9.38 27.84
N LYS A 80 -6.39 -8.67 27.25
CA LYS A 80 -7.83 -8.88 27.26
C LYS A 80 -8.23 -10.22 26.61
N VAL A 81 -9.15 -10.95 27.25
CA VAL A 81 -10.15 -11.81 26.58
C VAL A 81 -11.49 -11.65 27.31
N ARG A 82 -12.55 -11.33 26.56
CA ARG A 82 -13.95 -11.28 27.00
C ARG A 82 -14.54 -12.70 27.07
N ALA A 83 -15.33 -12.99 28.10
CA ALA A 83 -16.50 -13.88 28.00
C ALA A 83 -17.48 -13.65 29.17
N SER A 84 -18.76 -13.72 28.81
CA SER A 84 -20.00 -13.50 29.57
C SER A 84 -20.23 -14.46 30.75
N ALA A 85 -20.88 -13.99 31.82
CA ALA A 85 -22.10 -14.56 32.42
C ALA A 85 -22.54 -13.80 33.69
N ALA A 86 -23.83 -13.93 33.97
CA ALA A 86 -24.65 -13.27 34.98
C ALA A 86 -24.25 -13.54 36.45
N GLU A 87 -24.99 -12.82 37.32
CA GLU A 87 -25.08 -12.93 38.78
C GLU A 87 -23.98 -12.21 39.57
N LEU A 88 -24.33 -11.02 40.06
CA LEU A 88 -24.30 -10.67 41.49
C LEU A 88 -24.87 -9.24 41.63
N GLY A 89 -26.06 -9.14 42.22
CA GLY A 89 -26.70 -7.87 42.50
C GLY A 89 -26.00 -7.15 43.63
N ILE A 90 -25.47 -5.97 43.35
CA ILE A 90 -25.17 -4.92 44.34
C ILE A 90 -25.47 -3.58 43.65
N ALA A 91 -26.21 -2.73 44.35
CA ALA A 91 -26.75 -1.46 43.89
C ALA A 91 -25.68 -0.39 43.61
N GLU A 92 -25.85 0.37 42.52
CA GLU A 92 -25.18 1.65 42.28
C GLU A 92 -26.16 2.83 42.46
N PRO A 93 -25.68 3.99 42.94
CA PRO A 93 -26.48 5.21 43.09
C PRO A 93 -26.58 6.00 41.78
N GLN A 94 -27.63 6.80 41.67
CA GLN A 94 -27.93 7.68 40.53
C GLN A 94 -27.01 8.92 40.46
N SER A 95 -26.51 9.24 39.26
CA SER A 95 -26.23 10.59 38.75
C SER A 95 -26.10 10.51 37.22
N GLN A 96 -27.03 11.06 36.42
CA GLN A 96 -26.88 12.34 35.69
C GLN A 96 -25.44 12.52 35.17
N GLY A 97 -25.11 12.51 33.88
CA GLY A 97 -25.85 12.84 32.67
C GLY A 97 -25.02 13.87 31.92
N GLU A 98 -24.09 13.45 31.07
CA GLU A 98 -23.37 14.29 30.10
C GLU A 98 -22.79 13.37 29.01
N SER A 99 -23.25 13.58 27.78
CA SER A 99 -22.90 12.83 26.58
C SER A 99 -21.75 13.53 25.85
N ASP A 100 -20.56 12.94 25.89
CA ASP A 100 -19.43 13.34 25.04
C ASP A 100 -19.54 12.66 23.67
N GLU A 101 -19.90 13.46 22.65
CA GLU A 101 -19.68 13.14 21.24
C GLU A 101 -18.18 13.12 20.94
N SER A 102 -17.64 11.92 20.66
CA SER A 102 -16.26 11.76 20.23
C SER A 102 -16.15 10.64 19.19
N THR A 103 -16.61 10.90 17.97
CA THR A 103 -16.23 10.16 16.77
C THR A 103 -16.40 11.09 15.57
N ASP A 104 -15.29 11.38 14.88
CA ASP A 104 -15.19 11.54 13.42
C ASP A 104 -13.85 12.23 13.09
N ALA A 105 -12.79 11.43 13.10
CA ALA A 105 -11.47 11.82 12.62
C ALA A 105 -10.77 10.62 11.96
N GLU A 106 -11.40 10.05 10.93
CA GLU A 106 -10.73 9.20 9.95
C GLU A 106 -11.41 9.38 8.58
N GLN A 107 -10.81 10.16 7.68
CA GLN A 107 -10.77 9.93 6.21
C GLN A 107 -10.15 11.13 5.47
N LEU A 108 -8.82 11.13 5.38
CA LEU A 108 -8.12 11.63 4.19
C LEU A 108 -7.70 10.39 3.40
N GLN A 109 -8.69 9.71 2.82
CA GLN A 109 -8.49 8.72 1.77
C GLN A 109 -8.66 9.44 0.43
N ASP A 110 -7.69 9.24 -0.46
CA ASP A 110 -7.91 9.43 -1.90
C ASP A 110 -8.96 8.40 -2.33
N GLY A 111 -10.21 8.86 -2.40
CA GLY A 111 -11.39 8.06 -2.74
C GLY A 111 -12.64 8.79 -2.28
N ALA A 112 -13.61 8.96 -3.17
CA ALA A 112 -14.92 9.56 -2.88
C ALA A 112 -15.80 8.66 -1.99
N GLY A 113 -15.28 8.27 -0.83
CA GLY A 113 -16.04 7.64 0.25
C GLY A 113 -16.80 8.74 0.98
N VAL A 114 -18.12 8.70 0.90
CA VAL A 114 -18.98 9.58 1.68
C VAL A 114 -19.42 8.81 2.91
N ASP A 115 -18.99 9.27 4.10
CA ASP A 115 -19.43 8.69 5.36
C ASP A 115 -20.95 8.89 5.54
N ASP A 116 -21.64 7.78 5.87
CA ASP A 116 -23.07 7.73 6.17
C ASP A 116 -23.29 7.99 7.67
N PRO A 117 -24.10 9.00 8.07
CA PRO A 117 -24.40 9.25 9.49
C PRO A 117 -25.48 8.32 10.08
N GLU A 118 -25.99 7.32 9.35
CA GLU A 118 -27.13 6.49 9.80
C GLU A 118 -26.82 4.97 9.77
N GLU A 119 -25.65 4.51 10.24
CA GLU A 119 -25.44 3.09 10.59
C GLU A 119 -25.68 2.83 12.09
N GLU A 120 -26.92 2.97 12.55
CA GLU A 120 -27.34 2.32 13.80
C GLU A 120 -27.82 0.89 13.54
N ASN A 121 -27.04 -0.08 14.05
CA ASN A 121 -27.42 -1.47 14.37
C ASN A 121 -28.29 -2.23 13.34
N ASP A 122 -27.76 -2.45 12.13
CA ASP A 122 -28.46 -3.25 11.12
C ASP A 122 -27.97 -4.71 11.08
N SER A 123 -28.92 -5.66 11.02
CA SER A 123 -28.66 -7.11 11.07
C SER A 123 -27.87 -7.63 9.85
N THR A 124 -27.18 -8.77 9.98
CA THR A 124 -26.34 -9.35 8.92
C THR A 124 -27.09 -9.66 7.62
N GLN A 125 -28.38 -10.02 7.69
CA GLN A 125 -29.24 -10.22 6.51
C GLN A 125 -29.57 -8.91 5.78
N SER A 126 -29.69 -7.78 6.50
CA SER A 126 -29.89 -6.46 5.89
C SER A 126 -28.65 -6.01 5.11
N LYS A 127 -27.45 -6.26 5.66
CA LYS A 127 -26.17 -5.91 5.01
C LYS A 127 -25.93 -6.68 3.71
N GLU A 128 -26.26 -7.98 3.65
CA GLU A 128 -26.15 -8.76 2.41
C GLU A 128 -27.15 -8.29 1.33
N SER A 129 -28.38 -7.95 1.72
CA SER A 129 -29.39 -7.40 0.82
C SER A 129 -28.98 -6.04 0.23
N LYS A 130 -28.42 -5.14 1.05
CA LYS A 130 -27.87 -3.85 0.60
C LYS A 130 -26.70 -4.02 -0.36
N ARG A 131 -25.80 -4.98 -0.09
CA ARG A 131 -24.64 -5.26 -0.95
C ARG A 131 -25.04 -5.83 -2.32
N GLY A 132 -26.02 -6.74 -2.35
CA GLY A 132 -26.60 -7.25 -3.59
C GLY A 132 -27.30 -6.17 -4.41
N ARG A 133 -28.02 -5.25 -3.75
CA ARG A 133 -28.66 -4.11 -4.41
C ARG A 133 -27.65 -3.15 -5.03
N ARG A 134 -26.59 -2.82 -4.28
CA ARG A 134 -25.48 -1.99 -4.79
C ARG A 134 -24.85 -2.59 -6.04
N ALA A 135 -24.51 -3.88 -6.03
CA ALA A 135 -23.92 -4.56 -7.18
C ALA A 135 -24.84 -4.54 -8.41
N ARG A 136 -26.15 -4.69 -8.22
CA ARG A 136 -27.13 -4.59 -9.30
C ARG A 136 -27.19 -3.18 -9.90
N LEU A 137 -27.26 -2.16 -9.04
CA LEU A 137 -27.28 -0.75 -9.48
C LEU A 137 -25.96 -0.35 -10.15
N GLU A 138 -24.82 -0.85 -9.65
CA GLU A 138 -23.50 -0.64 -10.29
C GLU A 138 -23.48 -1.21 -11.71
N HIS A 139 -23.96 -2.44 -11.91
CA HIS A 139 -24.06 -3.05 -13.25
C HIS A 139 -25.02 -2.26 -14.16
N GLU A 140 -26.19 -1.85 -13.66
CA GLU A 140 -27.17 -1.08 -14.45
C GLU A 140 -26.66 0.32 -14.84
N LEU A 141 -25.92 1.01 -13.96
CA LEU A 141 -25.38 2.35 -14.20
C LEU A 141 -24.10 2.36 -15.04
N LEU A 142 -23.20 1.38 -14.84
CA LEU A 142 -21.85 1.38 -15.42
C LEU A 142 -21.73 0.46 -16.64
N GLU A 143 -22.37 -0.70 -16.63
CA GLU A 143 -22.25 -1.69 -17.72
C GLU A 143 -23.39 -1.55 -18.74
N VAL A 144 -24.63 -1.37 -18.27
CA VAL A 144 -25.82 -1.22 -19.15
C VAL A 144 -25.98 0.23 -19.63
N GLY A 145 -25.48 1.20 -18.87
CA GLY A 145 -25.49 2.62 -19.24
C GLY A 145 -26.87 3.29 -19.09
N ILE A 146 -27.69 2.82 -18.14
CA ILE A 146 -29.00 3.43 -17.86
C ILE A 146 -28.79 4.78 -17.17
N SER A 147 -29.62 5.79 -17.51
CA SER A 147 -29.60 7.08 -16.83
C SER A 147 -29.98 6.93 -15.35
N PRO A 148 -29.25 7.57 -14.41
CA PRO A 148 -29.60 7.55 -12.99
C PRO A 148 -31.04 8.01 -12.70
N ILE A 149 -31.54 8.97 -13.50
CA ILE A 149 -32.91 9.49 -13.37
C ILE A 149 -33.94 8.44 -13.76
N ASP A 150 -33.68 7.64 -14.81
CA ASP A 150 -34.59 6.57 -15.23
C ASP A 150 -34.71 5.50 -14.16
N LEU A 151 -33.60 5.18 -13.46
CA LEU A 151 -33.60 4.25 -12.34
C LEU A 151 -34.40 4.80 -11.15
N LEU A 152 -34.22 6.08 -10.83
CA LEU A 152 -34.97 6.74 -9.76
C LEU A 152 -36.47 6.84 -10.09
N THR A 153 -36.82 7.14 -11.33
CA THR A 153 -38.21 7.23 -11.79
C THR A 153 -38.90 5.86 -11.76
N ARG A 154 -38.22 4.78 -12.16
CA ARG A 154 -38.74 3.41 -11.99
C ARG A 154 -38.98 3.05 -10.53
N SER A 155 -38.11 3.53 -9.64
CA SER A 155 -38.27 3.31 -8.20
C SER A 155 -39.39 4.16 -7.58
N GLU A 156 -39.77 5.28 -8.22
CA GLU A 156 -40.86 6.15 -7.78
C GLU A 156 -42.22 5.44 -7.93
N GLU A 157 -42.41 4.66 -8.99
CA GLU A 157 -43.58 3.80 -9.19
C GLU A 157 -43.75 2.76 -8.06
N GLU A 158 -42.64 2.37 -7.42
CA GLU A 158 -42.59 1.41 -6.31
C GLU A 158 -42.53 2.06 -4.91
N GLY A 159 -42.49 3.40 -4.83
CA GLY A 159 -42.22 4.15 -3.61
C GLY A 159 -40.73 4.19 -3.29
N TRP A 160 -40.03 5.15 -3.89
CA TRP A 160 -38.57 5.25 -3.79
C TRP A 160 -38.11 5.48 -2.35
N ARG A 161 -36.96 4.93 -2.01
CA ARG A 161 -36.36 5.01 -0.68
C ARG A 161 -35.08 5.84 -0.69
N THR A 162 -34.83 6.55 0.41
CA THR A 162 -33.62 7.38 0.59
C THR A 162 -32.33 6.58 0.49
N ASP A 163 -32.33 5.31 0.91
CA ASP A 163 -31.17 4.40 0.81
C ASP A 163 -30.77 4.12 -0.65
N VAL A 164 -31.73 3.96 -1.56
CA VAL A 164 -31.48 3.77 -3.00
C VAL A 164 -30.89 5.04 -3.61
N PHE A 165 -31.44 6.20 -3.28
CA PHE A 165 -30.93 7.50 -3.73
C PHE A 165 -29.45 7.69 -3.36
N TRP A 166 -29.11 7.54 -2.07
CA TRP A 166 -27.73 7.70 -1.62
C TRP A 166 -26.80 6.63 -2.17
N THR A 167 -27.28 5.41 -2.39
CA THR A 167 -26.49 4.36 -3.05
C THR A 167 -26.13 4.77 -4.48
N ILE A 168 -27.08 5.30 -5.26
CA ILE A 168 -26.83 5.80 -6.62
C ILE A 168 -25.83 6.96 -6.59
N VAL A 169 -26.04 7.96 -5.73
CA VAL A 169 -25.13 9.10 -5.59
C VAL A 169 -23.71 8.64 -5.23
N ASN A 170 -23.56 7.70 -4.30
CA ASN A 170 -22.25 7.16 -3.90
C ASN A 170 -21.59 6.37 -5.04
N ILE A 171 -22.35 5.60 -5.84
CA ILE A 171 -21.80 4.92 -7.02
C ILE A 171 -21.29 5.95 -8.04
N LEU A 172 -22.10 6.97 -8.35
CA LEU A 172 -21.71 8.02 -9.31
C LEU A 172 -20.49 8.82 -8.83
N ALA A 173 -20.41 9.09 -7.53
CA ALA A 173 -19.30 9.77 -6.88
C ALA A 173 -17.98 9.03 -7.03
N VAL A 174 -17.98 7.73 -6.72
CA VAL A 174 -16.79 6.87 -6.85
C VAL A 174 -16.29 6.81 -8.30
N ASN A 175 -17.20 6.94 -9.26
CA ASN A 175 -16.89 6.94 -10.70
C ASN A 175 -16.68 8.35 -11.27
N ASN A 176 -16.64 9.40 -10.43
CA ASN A 176 -16.45 10.80 -10.82
C ASN A 176 -17.46 11.33 -11.87
N ARG A 177 -18.70 10.81 -11.88
CA ARG A 177 -19.79 11.24 -12.79
C ARG A 177 -20.59 12.40 -12.19
N VAL A 178 -19.91 13.47 -11.77
CA VAL A 178 -20.53 14.58 -11.01
C VAL A 178 -21.63 15.35 -11.74
N PRO A 179 -21.59 15.57 -13.08
CA PRO A 179 -22.71 16.21 -13.78
C PRO A 179 -24.03 15.46 -13.62
N GLU A 180 -24.00 14.12 -13.57
CA GLU A 180 -25.19 13.30 -13.34
C GLU A 180 -25.65 13.34 -11.88
N ILE A 181 -24.73 13.52 -10.94
CA ILE A 181 -25.06 13.74 -9.52
C ILE A 181 -25.88 15.02 -9.37
N LEU A 182 -25.54 16.08 -10.10
CA LEU A 182 -26.30 17.33 -10.11
C LEU A 182 -27.70 17.13 -10.69
N LEU A 183 -27.83 16.37 -11.79
CA LEU A 183 -29.15 16.03 -12.34
C LEU A 183 -30.01 15.21 -11.36
N VAL A 184 -29.39 14.28 -10.65
CA VAL A 184 -30.06 13.50 -9.59
C VAL A 184 -30.48 14.41 -8.44
N PHE A 185 -29.70 15.44 -8.10
CA PHE A 185 -30.08 16.43 -7.10
C PHE A 185 -31.25 17.29 -7.56
N GLU A 186 -31.23 17.76 -8.81
CA GLU A 186 -32.37 18.47 -9.41
C GLU A 186 -33.65 17.64 -9.41
N TRP A 187 -33.54 16.35 -9.75
CA TRP A 187 -34.67 15.42 -9.66
C TRP A 187 -35.19 15.30 -8.22
N TRP A 188 -34.30 15.22 -7.23
CA TRP A 188 -34.70 15.14 -5.83
C TRP A 188 -35.44 16.40 -5.34
N LYS A 189 -35.04 17.58 -5.82
CA LYS A 189 -35.71 18.86 -5.52
C LYS A 189 -37.16 18.90 -6.01
N GLN A 190 -37.53 18.13 -7.04
CA GLN A 190 -38.88 18.08 -7.60
C GLN A 190 -39.85 17.18 -6.79
N GLN A 191 -39.34 16.42 -5.82
CA GLN A 191 -40.13 15.46 -5.06
C GLN A 191 -40.99 16.14 -4.00
N ALA A 192 -42.23 15.65 -3.79
CA ALA A 192 -43.19 16.26 -2.87
C ALA A 192 -42.75 16.25 -1.39
N ASN A 193 -41.81 15.37 -1.02
CA ASN A 193 -41.26 15.24 0.33
C ASN A 193 -39.92 15.97 0.52
N TYR A 194 -39.45 16.71 -0.49
CA TYR A 194 -38.19 17.42 -0.41
C TYR A 194 -38.27 18.55 0.62
N THR A 195 -37.35 18.52 1.58
CA THR A 195 -37.13 19.64 2.51
C THR A 195 -35.73 20.19 2.25
N PRO A 196 -35.61 21.44 1.80
CA PRO A 196 -34.31 22.09 1.64
C PRO A 196 -33.59 22.11 3.00
N ARG A 197 -32.42 21.47 3.07
CA ARG A 197 -31.57 21.45 4.26
C ARG A 197 -30.15 21.79 3.86
N GLU A 198 -29.47 22.54 4.72
CA GLU A 198 -28.07 22.92 4.54
C GLU A 198 -27.15 21.70 4.31
N LEU A 199 -27.33 20.64 5.10
CA LEU A 199 -26.53 19.40 4.98
C LEU A 199 -26.55 18.80 3.57
N HIS A 200 -27.70 18.84 2.88
CA HIS A 200 -27.81 18.29 1.53
C HIS A 200 -26.97 19.13 0.55
N TYR A 201 -27.13 20.46 0.58
CA TYR A 201 -26.34 21.37 -0.26
C TYR A 201 -24.84 21.23 -0.02
N VAL A 202 -24.40 21.23 1.25
CA VAL A 202 -22.97 21.06 1.60
C VAL A 202 -22.42 19.73 1.07
N ARG A 203 -23.21 18.65 1.10
CA ARG A 203 -22.78 17.34 0.56
C ARG A 203 -22.58 17.41 -0.95
N PHE A 204 -23.55 17.93 -1.72
CA PHE A 204 -23.41 18.10 -3.17
C PHE A 204 -22.31 19.09 -3.56
N MET A 205 -22.17 20.21 -2.84
CA MET A 205 -21.06 21.16 -3.01
C MET A 205 -19.71 20.49 -2.79
N ARG A 206 -19.57 19.62 -1.78
CA ARG A 206 -18.33 18.89 -1.52
C ARG A 206 -17.99 17.94 -2.67
N MET A 207 -18.99 17.27 -3.25
CA MET A 207 -18.79 16.43 -4.45
C MET A 207 -18.33 17.25 -5.64
N CYS A 208 -18.89 18.44 -5.85
CA CYS A 208 -18.46 19.37 -6.90
C CYS A 208 -17.03 19.87 -6.66
N GLY A 209 -16.69 20.15 -5.40
CA GLY A 209 -15.34 20.52 -4.97
C GLY A 209 -14.30 19.49 -5.38
N TYR A 210 -14.54 18.22 -5.08
CA TYR A 210 -13.65 17.12 -5.45
C TYR A 210 -13.52 16.90 -6.96
N ALA A 211 -14.56 17.21 -7.74
CA ALA A 211 -14.53 17.15 -9.20
C ALA A 211 -13.99 18.44 -9.86
N HIS A 212 -13.56 19.42 -9.07
CA HIS A 212 -13.08 20.72 -9.55
C HIS A 212 -14.12 21.51 -10.38
N MET A 213 -15.41 21.26 -10.12
CA MET A 213 -16.57 21.94 -10.72
C MET A 213 -16.93 23.17 -9.87
N VAL A 214 -16.17 24.25 -10.06
CA VAL A 214 -16.24 25.45 -9.22
C VAL A 214 -17.51 26.25 -9.47
N ASP A 215 -17.90 26.39 -10.74
CA ASP A 215 -19.05 27.21 -11.12
C ASP A 215 -20.34 26.59 -10.57
N GLU A 216 -20.49 25.27 -10.68
CA GLU A 216 -21.62 24.52 -10.16
C GLU A 216 -21.65 24.52 -8.63
N CYS A 217 -20.48 24.42 -7.97
CA CYS A 217 -20.39 24.54 -6.51
C CYS A 217 -20.86 25.93 -6.03
N LYS A 218 -20.52 26.99 -6.77
CA LYS A 218 -20.97 28.35 -6.49
C LYS A 218 -22.47 28.51 -6.76
N GLU A 219 -22.98 27.98 -7.86
CA GLU A 219 -24.41 28.01 -8.17
C GLU A 219 -25.24 27.35 -7.07
N LEU A 220 -24.80 26.20 -6.54
CA LEU A 220 -25.44 25.54 -5.40
C LEU A 220 -25.41 26.40 -4.13
N PHE A 221 -24.32 27.13 -3.88
CA PHE A 221 -24.23 28.05 -2.75
C PHE A 221 -25.20 29.23 -2.90
N ASP A 222 -25.23 29.85 -4.08
CA ASP A 222 -26.11 30.98 -4.38
C ASP A 222 -27.59 30.55 -4.33
N GLU A 223 -27.92 29.35 -4.84
CA GLU A 223 -29.24 28.74 -4.72
C GLU A 223 -29.63 28.55 -3.26
N MET A 224 -28.76 27.94 -2.45
CA MET A 224 -29.01 27.71 -1.02
C MET A 224 -29.37 29.01 -0.29
N VAL A 225 -28.61 30.09 -0.55
CA VAL A 225 -28.88 31.42 0.02
C VAL A 225 -30.21 31.99 -0.49
N SER A 226 -30.52 31.83 -1.77
CA SER A 226 -31.77 32.32 -2.38
C SER A 226 -33.03 31.64 -1.82
N VAL A 227 -32.92 30.37 -1.44
CA VAL A 227 -33.98 29.58 -0.79
C VAL A 227 -34.14 29.95 0.70
N GLY A 228 -33.29 30.84 1.22
CA GLY A 228 -33.35 31.36 2.58
C GLY A 228 -32.66 30.46 3.62
N ILE A 229 -31.85 29.49 3.19
CA ILE A 229 -31.02 28.69 4.08
C ILE A 229 -29.79 29.51 4.45
N GLN A 230 -29.55 29.71 5.75
CA GLN A 230 -28.38 30.44 6.22
C GLN A 230 -27.11 29.60 6.08
N PRO A 231 -26.07 30.11 5.41
CA PRO A 231 -24.79 29.43 5.34
C PRO A 231 -24.15 29.29 6.72
N THR A 232 -23.53 28.13 6.97
CA THR A 232 -22.75 27.89 8.18
C THR A 232 -21.25 27.90 7.90
N VAL A 233 -20.44 27.71 8.95
CA VAL A 233 -19.00 27.47 8.84
C VAL A 233 -18.73 26.37 7.81
N GLY A 234 -19.46 25.25 7.85
CA GLY A 234 -19.25 24.12 6.95
C GLY A 234 -19.50 24.46 5.48
N THR A 235 -20.52 25.30 5.20
CA THR A 235 -20.81 25.75 3.84
C THR A 235 -19.70 26.64 3.28
N TYR A 236 -19.26 27.63 4.06
CA TYR A 236 -18.16 28.52 3.67
C TYR A 236 -16.84 27.76 3.52
N SER A 237 -16.52 26.84 4.44
CA SER A 237 -15.33 25.99 4.34
C SER A 237 -15.33 25.18 3.04
N CYS A 238 -16.49 24.65 2.63
CA CYS A 238 -16.63 23.86 1.41
C CYS A 238 -16.41 24.71 0.15
N LEU A 239 -17.04 25.88 0.07
CA LEU A 239 -16.88 26.80 -1.06
C LEU A 239 -15.43 27.29 -1.18
N LEU A 240 -14.84 27.65 -0.04
CA LEU A 240 -13.44 28.07 0.05
C LEU A 240 -12.47 26.95 -0.36
N GLN A 241 -12.70 25.71 0.09
CA GLN A 241 -11.90 24.56 -0.32
C GLN A 241 -12.02 24.31 -1.83
N CYS A 242 -13.23 24.43 -2.39
CA CYS A 242 -13.46 24.29 -3.84
C CYS A 242 -12.66 25.32 -4.64
N TYR A 243 -12.71 26.61 -4.26
CA TYR A 243 -11.89 27.65 -4.90
C TYR A 243 -10.38 27.39 -4.74
N ALA A 244 -9.95 27.01 -3.54
CA ALA A 244 -8.54 26.77 -3.25
C ALA A 244 -7.99 25.56 -4.02
N GLU A 245 -8.75 24.47 -4.13
CA GLU A 245 -8.37 23.29 -4.90
C GLU A 245 -8.26 23.59 -6.41
N ALA A 246 -9.13 24.45 -6.94
CA ALA A 246 -9.05 24.96 -8.30
C ALA A 246 -7.94 25.99 -8.53
N GLY A 247 -7.22 26.40 -7.48
CA GLY A 247 -6.13 27.39 -7.55
C GLY A 247 -6.61 28.85 -7.63
N LEU A 248 -7.91 29.10 -7.41
CA LEU A 248 -8.53 30.42 -7.37
C LEU A 248 -8.39 31.04 -5.98
N PHE A 249 -7.15 31.23 -5.54
CA PHE A 249 -6.83 31.67 -4.17
C PHE A 249 -7.42 33.03 -3.80
N ASP A 250 -7.48 33.98 -4.74
CA ASP A 250 -8.05 35.31 -4.49
C ASP A 250 -9.52 35.21 -4.07
N LYS A 251 -10.30 34.35 -4.74
CA LYS A 251 -11.71 34.06 -4.38
C LYS A 251 -11.82 33.29 -3.07
N ALA A 252 -10.87 32.41 -2.78
CA ALA A 252 -10.84 31.65 -1.53
C ALA A 252 -10.58 32.57 -0.33
N GLU A 253 -9.66 33.54 -0.46
CA GLU A 253 -9.40 34.57 0.56
C GLU A 253 -10.58 35.52 0.71
N GLU A 254 -11.19 35.98 -0.39
CA GLU A 254 -12.43 36.78 -0.35
C GLU A 254 -13.56 36.03 0.38
N THR A 255 -13.72 34.73 0.14
CA THR A 255 -14.72 33.89 0.82
C THR A 255 -14.42 33.79 2.32
N LEU A 256 -13.14 33.73 2.71
CA LEU A 256 -12.73 33.73 4.11
C LEU A 256 -13.07 35.06 4.79
N ASP A 257 -12.84 36.18 4.11
CA ASP A 257 -13.15 37.51 4.63
C ASP A 257 -14.67 37.69 4.80
N ILE A 258 -15.47 37.28 3.81
CA ILE A 258 -16.95 37.29 3.88
C ILE A 258 -17.44 36.46 5.08
N MET A 259 -16.85 35.29 5.31
CA MET A 259 -17.19 34.45 6.45
C MET A 259 -16.92 35.17 7.78
N ILE A 260 -15.79 35.86 7.90
CA ILE A 260 -15.42 36.64 9.09
C ILE A 260 -16.36 37.84 9.28
N GLU A 261 -16.69 38.56 8.21
CA GLU A 261 -17.63 39.69 8.20
C GLU A 261 -19.05 39.26 8.61
N ALA A 262 -19.46 38.05 8.22
CA ALA A 262 -20.71 37.43 8.65
C ALA A 262 -20.70 37.00 10.14
N GLY A 263 -19.61 37.24 10.87
CA GLY A 263 -19.45 36.88 12.27
C GLY A 263 -19.14 35.39 12.51
N LEU A 264 -18.88 34.62 11.44
CA LEU A 264 -18.54 33.21 11.52
C LEU A 264 -17.02 33.05 11.69
N LYS A 265 -16.61 32.25 12.67
CA LYS A 265 -15.19 32.03 12.96
C LYS A 265 -14.66 30.82 12.20
N PRO A 266 -13.60 30.96 11.38
CA PRO A 266 -12.96 29.82 10.74
C PRO A 266 -12.38 28.86 11.77
N ASN A 267 -12.60 27.57 11.57
CA ASN A 267 -12.11 26.50 12.44
C ASN A 267 -10.84 25.85 11.86
N ALA A 268 -10.26 24.92 12.61
CA ALA A 268 -9.06 24.20 12.18
C ALA A 268 -9.23 23.44 10.85
N VAL A 269 -10.44 22.95 10.55
CA VAL A 269 -10.74 22.26 9.29
C VAL A 269 -10.61 23.21 8.09
N THR A 270 -11.17 24.42 8.21
CA THR A 270 -11.11 25.46 7.16
C THR A 270 -9.67 25.81 6.81
N TYR A 271 -8.85 26.12 7.82
CA TYR A 271 -7.44 26.44 7.60
C TYR A 271 -6.63 25.25 7.11
N THR A 272 -6.92 24.03 7.58
CA THR A 272 -6.22 22.82 7.10
C THR A 272 -6.48 22.58 5.61
N GLY A 273 -7.72 22.82 5.14
CA GLY A 273 -8.06 22.78 3.71
C GLY A 273 -7.26 23.79 2.88
N LEU A 274 -7.18 25.05 3.33
CA LEU A 274 -6.34 26.07 2.69
C LEU A 274 -4.86 25.68 2.63
N LEU A 275 -4.32 25.18 3.74
CA LEU A 275 -2.92 24.73 3.80
C LEU A 275 -2.65 23.60 2.81
N HIS A 276 -3.57 22.64 2.72
CA HIS A 276 -3.48 21.55 1.75
C HIS A 276 -3.46 22.05 0.31
N ALA A 277 -4.39 22.96 -0.04
CA ALA A 277 -4.51 23.54 -1.36
C ALA A 277 -3.26 24.37 -1.74
N TYR A 278 -2.81 25.27 -0.85
CA TYR A 278 -1.57 26.03 -1.06
C TYR A 278 -0.36 25.11 -1.28
N GLY A 279 -0.25 24.04 -0.50
CA GLY A 279 0.81 23.06 -0.65
C GLY A 279 0.76 22.28 -1.97
N LYS A 280 -0.44 21.89 -2.44
CA LYS A 280 -0.65 21.19 -3.73
C LYS A 280 -0.25 22.07 -4.92
N HIS A 281 -0.52 23.37 -4.84
CA HIS A 281 -0.18 24.36 -5.88
C HIS A 281 1.22 24.97 -5.73
N GLY A 282 2.06 24.47 -4.81
CA GLY A 282 3.44 24.92 -4.64
C GLY A 282 3.61 26.30 -3.98
N ARG A 283 2.53 26.89 -3.44
CA ARG A 283 2.50 28.19 -2.76
C ARG A 283 2.92 28.08 -1.29
N TYR A 284 4.16 27.64 -1.08
CA TYR A 284 4.65 27.28 0.26
C TYR A 284 4.90 28.47 1.20
N ASN A 285 4.99 29.70 0.69
CA ASN A 285 5.21 30.88 1.52
C ASN A 285 3.88 31.36 2.13
N GLU A 286 2.83 31.37 1.33
CA GLU A 286 1.45 31.62 1.71
C GLU A 286 0.98 30.58 2.71
N MET A 287 1.23 29.28 2.43
CA MET A 287 0.99 28.19 3.37
C MET A 287 1.67 28.43 4.72
N ALA A 288 2.94 28.88 4.71
CA ALA A 288 3.68 29.15 5.94
C ALA A 288 3.12 30.34 6.73
N LYS A 289 2.58 31.37 6.04
CA LYS A 289 1.91 32.51 6.67
C LYS A 289 0.64 32.04 7.37
N VAL A 290 -0.28 31.40 6.64
CA VAL A 290 -1.54 30.88 7.20
C VAL A 290 -1.29 29.95 8.38
N PHE A 291 -0.28 29.07 8.30
CA PHE A 291 0.06 28.19 9.41
C PHE A 291 0.58 28.93 10.65
N ASN A 292 1.32 30.02 10.47
CA ASN A 292 1.74 30.87 11.59
C ASN A 292 0.57 31.69 12.14
N ASP A 293 -0.30 32.21 11.28
CA ASP A 293 -1.49 32.95 11.68
C ASP A 293 -2.39 32.06 12.56
N MET A 294 -2.62 30.81 12.14
CA MET A 294 -3.33 29.80 12.91
C MET A 294 -2.72 29.57 14.31
N LYS A 295 -1.38 29.57 14.43
CA LYS A 295 -0.70 29.48 15.73
C LYS A 295 -0.86 30.74 16.58
N THR A 296 -0.90 31.92 15.96
CA THR A 296 -1.14 33.16 16.71
C THR A 296 -2.59 33.23 17.20
N TYR A 297 -3.54 32.87 16.34
CA TYR A 297 -4.97 32.85 16.66
C TYR A 297 -5.34 31.78 17.69
N GLN A 298 -4.58 30.70 17.81
CA GLN A 298 -4.80 29.66 18.84
C GLN A 298 -4.95 30.24 20.26
N THR A 299 -4.26 31.33 20.59
CA THR A 299 -4.37 31.98 21.92
C THR A 299 -5.71 32.68 22.13
N SER A 300 -6.34 33.15 21.05
CA SER A 300 -7.59 33.92 21.06
C SER A 300 -8.81 33.07 20.69
N GLN A 301 -8.62 32.00 19.92
CA GLN A 301 -9.65 31.08 19.42
C GLN A 301 -9.14 29.63 19.49
N PRO A 302 -9.51 28.85 20.51
CA PRO A 302 -9.08 27.47 20.68
C PRO A 302 -9.46 26.56 19.50
N ASP A 303 -10.62 26.79 18.87
CA ASP A 303 -11.14 26.00 17.74
C ASP A 303 -10.32 26.17 16.45
N CYS A 304 -9.44 27.16 16.43
CA CYS A 304 -8.49 27.44 15.35
C CYS A 304 -7.10 26.82 15.63
N ALA A 305 -6.91 26.12 16.76
CA ALA A 305 -5.62 25.52 17.09
C ALA A 305 -5.16 24.48 16.04
N PRO A 306 -3.87 24.49 15.63
CA PRO A 306 -3.32 23.44 14.76
C PRO A 306 -3.49 22.06 15.40
N THR A 307 -4.24 21.19 14.74
CA THR A 307 -4.48 19.81 15.19
C THR A 307 -3.41 18.86 14.65
N ALA A 308 -3.42 17.60 15.09
CA ALA A 308 -2.54 16.57 14.53
C ALA A 308 -2.65 16.50 13.00
N VAL A 309 -3.87 16.58 12.45
CA VAL A 309 -4.14 16.57 11.01
C VAL A 309 -3.48 17.77 10.32
N THR A 310 -3.57 18.96 10.92
CA THR A 310 -2.93 20.17 10.37
C THR A 310 -1.41 20.01 10.25
N TYR A 311 -0.74 19.51 11.30
CA TYR A 311 0.71 19.25 11.24
C TYR A 311 1.04 18.22 10.16
N SER A 312 0.26 17.16 10.04
CA SER A 312 0.47 16.12 9.03
C SER A 312 0.35 16.63 7.61
N VAL A 313 -0.66 17.46 7.33
CA VAL A 313 -0.84 18.10 6.01
C VAL A 313 0.36 18.99 5.70
N VAL A 314 0.77 19.85 6.64
CA VAL A 314 1.91 20.76 6.42
C VAL A 314 3.21 19.98 6.18
N VAL A 315 3.44 18.89 6.92
CA VAL A 315 4.58 17.98 6.71
C VAL A 315 4.51 17.35 5.31
N GLN A 316 3.35 16.82 4.90
CA GLN A 316 3.17 16.24 3.57
C GLN A 316 3.43 17.26 2.45
N CYS A 317 2.91 18.48 2.59
CA CYS A 317 3.09 19.53 1.60
C CYS A 317 4.56 19.93 1.46
N TYR A 318 5.28 20.12 2.58
CA TYR A 318 6.72 20.39 2.53
C TYR A 318 7.54 19.19 2.02
N ALA A 319 7.11 17.95 2.33
CA ALA A 319 7.72 16.72 1.83
C ALA A 319 7.63 16.65 0.30
N LYS A 320 6.43 16.81 -0.26
CA LYS A 320 6.19 16.85 -1.72
C LYS A 320 6.95 18.00 -2.40
N GLY A 321 7.06 19.14 -1.73
CA GLY A 321 7.82 20.30 -2.23
C GLY A 321 9.34 20.21 -2.09
N GLY A 322 9.88 19.14 -1.50
CA GLY A 322 11.32 19.00 -1.25
C GLY A 322 11.90 20.02 -0.26
N LEU A 323 11.06 20.68 0.54
CA LEU A 323 11.45 21.72 1.50
C LEU A 323 11.85 21.12 2.85
N PHE A 324 12.86 20.24 2.85
CA PHE A 324 13.26 19.42 4.00
C PHE A 324 13.50 20.21 5.29
N ARG A 325 14.17 21.37 5.23
CA ARG A 325 14.43 22.21 6.42
C ARG A 325 13.16 22.79 7.05
N ARG A 326 12.12 23.04 6.26
CA ARG A 326 10.81 23.50 6.77
C ARG A 326 10.05 22.31 7.34
N MET A 327 10.05 21.19 6.64
CA MET A 327 9.48 19.92 7.09
C MET A 327 10.02 19.48 8.46
N GLU A 328 11.35 19.43 8.63
CA GLU A 328 11.99 19.02 9.90
C GLU A 328 11.60 19.92 11.07
N ARG A 329 11.54 21.24 10.85
CA ARG A 329 11.12 22.19 11.90
C ARG A 329 9.69 21.93 12.35
N VAL A 330 8.76 21.73 11.42
CA VAL A 330 7.36 21.43 11.75
C VAL A 330 7.24 20.08 12.44
N PHE A 331 8.01 19.09 12.00
CA PHE A 331 8.00 17.75 12.61
C PHE A 331 8.57 17.77 14.05
N GLN A 332 9.64 18.52 14.29
CA GLN A 332 10.18 18.73 15.65
C GLN A 332 9.21 19.51 16.53
N GLU A 333 8.53 20.51 15.98
CA GLU A 333 7.50 21.26 16.70
C GLU A 333 6.34 20.34 17.12
N MET A 334 5.88 19.46 16.22
CA MET A 334 4.85 18.46 16.50
C MET A 334 5.23 17.55 17.69
N ILE A 335 6.47 17.04 17.69
CA ILE A 335 6.99 16.21 18.79
C ILE A 335 7.09 17.03 20.09
N SER A 336 7.58 18.27 20.03
CA SER A 336 7.74 19.13 21.21
C SER A 336 6.42 19.48 21.89
N LYS A 337 5.33 19.53 21.11
CA LYS A 337 3.96 19.77 21.58
C LYS A 337 3.26 18.48 22.06
N ASN A 338 3.99 17.36 22.16
CA ASN A 338 3.47 16.04 22.51
C ASN A 338 2.33 15.56 21.58
N ILE A 339 2.31 16.02 20.33
CA ILE A 339 1.37 15.53 19.32
C ILE A 339 2.00 14.30 18.67
N SER A 340 1.35 13.14 18.77
CA SER A 340 1.86 11.90 18.18
C SER A 340 1.85 12.02 16.64
N PRO A 341 3.00 11.81 15.96
CA PRO A 341 3.05 11.70 14.51
C PRO A 341 2.10 10.61 14.02
N ASP A 342 1.27 10.95 13.04
CA ASP A 342 0.37 10.00 12.40
C ASP A 342 1.11 9.17 11.33
N SER A 343 0.41 8.17 10.80
CA SER A 343 0.95 7.33 9.72
C SER A 343 1.30 8.14 8.47
N LEU A 344 0.51 9.17 8.16
CA LEU A 344 0.66 9.96 6.95
C LEU A 344 1.91 10.84 6.98
N SER A 345 2.16 11.57 8.07
CA SER A 345 3.31 12.46 8.23
C SER A 345 4.63 11.71 8.21
N VAL A 346 4.70 10.56 8.89
CA VAL A 346 5.92 9.74 8.94
C VAL A 346 6.20 9.11 7.58
N ASN A 347 5.20 8.52 6.91
CA ASN A 347 5.36 7.94 5.58
C ASN A 347 5.79 8.99 4.54
N ALA A 348 5.16 10.17 4.56
CA ALA A 348 5.51 11.26 3.65
C ALA A 348 6.96 11.75 3.86
N SER A 349 7.39 11.85 5.13
CA SER A 349 8.78 12.22 5.45
C SER A 349 9.78 11.20 4.92
N VAL A 350 9.54 9.90 5.16
CA VAL A 350 10.41 8.81 4.67
C VAL A 350 10.47 8.80 3.15
N GLN A 351 9.31 8.93 2.50
CA GLN A 351 9.21 8.94 1.04
C GLN A 351 9.98 10.11 0.43
N ALA A 352 9.78 11.33 0.93
CA ALA A 352 10.46 12.51 0.39
C ALA A 352 11.99 12.45 0.57
N TYR A 353 12.48 11.95 1.71
CA TYR A 353 13.92 11.73 1.88
C TYR A 353 14.47 10.65 0.95
N ALA A 354 13.70 9.58 0.71
CA ALA A 354 14.09 8.51 -0.18
C ALA A 354 14.16 8.98 -1.65
N GLU A 355 13.15 9.74 -2.10
CA GLU A 355 13.10 10.33 -3.45
C GLU A 355 14.25 11.32 -3.68
N ALA A 356 14.62 12.09 -2.65
CA ALA A 356 15.76 13.00 -2.69
C ALA A 356 17.14 12.31 -2.58
N GLY A 357 17.17 11.01 -2.25
CA GLY A 357 18.41 10.26 -2.03
C GLY A 357 19.17 10.66 -0.76
N LEU A 358 18.52 11.33 0.20
CA LEU A 358 19.06 11.74 1.50
C LEU A 358 19.00 10.57 2.49
N LEU A 359 19.93 9.64 2.34
CA LEU A 359 19.85 8.33 3.00
C LEU A 359 19.92 8.40 4.53
N LYS A 360 20.75 9.29 5.10
CA LYS A 360 20.93 9.39 6.56
C LYS A 360 19.64 9.89 7.21
N GLU A 361 19.03 10.89 6.61
CA GLU A 361 17.78 11.50 7.01
C GLU A 361 16.62 10.51 6.84
N MET A 362 16.60 9.77 5.73
CA MET A 362 15.65 8.69 5.49
C MET A 362 15.72 7.61 6.58
N GLU A 363 16.91 7.14 6.96
CA GLU A 363 17.06 6.10 8.00
C GLU A 363 16.64 6.60 9.39
N ARG A 364 16.89 7.89 9.70
CA ARG A 364 16.37 8.53 10.91
C ARG A 364 14.84 8.58 10.87
N ALA A 365 14.24 9.04 9.79
CA ALA A 365 12.78 9.05 9.64
C ALA A 365 12.19 7.64 9.73
N TYR A 366 12.85 6.64 9.15
CA TYR A 366 12.45 5.24 9.26
C TYR A 366 12.58 4.67 10.68
N SER A 367 13.54 5.16 11.48
CA SER A 367 13.61 4.78 12.89
C SER A 367 12.37 5.23 13.68
N LEU A 368 11.76 6.36 13.30
CA LEU A 368 10.50 6.83 13.87
C LEU A 368 9.34 5.91 13.53
N VAL A 369 9.30 5.36 12.30
CA VAL A 369 8.32 4.33 11.92
C VAL A 369 8.37 3.14 12.89
N LYS A 370 9.59 2.69 13.25
CA LYS A 370 9.78 1.57 14.19
C LYS A 370 9.33 1.93 15.61
N PHE A 371 9.62 3.15 16.04
CA PHE A 371 9.28 3.63 17.37
C PHE A 371 7.76 3.77 17.55
N TYR A 372 7.09 4.43 16.61
CA TYR A 372 5.64 4.66 16.65
C TYR A 372 4.81 3.49 16.11
N ARG A 373 5.45 2.43 15.58
CA ARG A 373 4.81 1.25 14.97
C ARG A 373 3.81 1.62 13.87
N VAL A 374 4.21 2.56 13.03
CA VAL A 374 3.42 3.04 11.89
C VAL A 374 3.45 2.02 10.76
N ALA A 375 2.30 1.80 10.11
CA ALA A 375 2.20 0.99 8.90
C ALA A 375 2.79 1.75 7.71
N ILE A 376 3.65 1.08 6.94
CA ILE A 376 4.32 1.70 5.78
C ILE A 376 3.48 1.47 4.52
N LYS A 377 3.26 2.53 3.74
CA LYS A 377 2.56 2.46 2.46
C LYS A 377 3.43 1.87 1.35
N LEU A 378 2.77 1.32 0.31
CA LEU A 378 3.43 0.67 -0.83
C LEU A 378 4.42 1.61 -1.53
N GLU A 379 3.99 2.85 -1.78
CA GLU A 379 4.79 3.90 -2.41
C GLU A 379 6.06 4.21 -1.62
N THR A 380 5.94 4.32 -0.29
CA THR A 380 7.08 4.54 0.60
C THR A 380 8.07 3.38 0.57
N VAL A 381 7.59 2.12 0.52
CA VAL A 381 8.46 0.93 0.35
C VAL A 381 9.23 0.99 -0.96
N ARG A 382 8.55 1.34 -2.08
CA ARG A 382 9.19 1.47 -3.40
C ARG A 382 10.25 2.58 -3.40
N ALA A 383 9.92 3.75 -2.83
CA ALA A 383 10.84 4.88 -2.75
C ALA A 383 12.10 4.53 -1.93
N VAL A 384 11.93 3.93 -0.75
CA VAL A 384 13.06 3.48 0.10
C VAL A 384 13.90 2.43 -0.60
N ALA A 385 13.25 1.47 -1.28
CA ALA A 385 13.97 0.44 -2.03
C ALA A 385 14.83 1.06 -3.14
N LEU A 386 14.25 1.98 -3.92
CA LEU A 386 14.95 2.71 -4.98
C LEU A 386 16.14 3.52 -4.43
N ALA A 387 15.97 4.18 -3.27
CA ALA A 387 17.05 4.92 -2.62
C ALA A 387 18.24 4.03 -2.24
N TYR A 388 17.97 2.84 -1.68
CA TYR A 388 19.01 1.87 -1.36
C TYR A 388 19.68 1.29 -2.62
N ILE A 389 18.90 0.97 -3.67
CA ILE A 389 19.40 0.41 -4.93
C ILE A 389 20.35 1.39 -5.61
N ARG A 390 19.97 2.68 -5.73
CA ARG A 390 20.80 3.72 -6.36
C ARG A 390 22.13 3.97 -5.64
N LYS A 391 22.20 3.66 -4.34
CA LYS A 391 23.44 3.74 -3.55
C LYS A 391 24.15 2.38 -3.41
N SER A 392 23.63 1.33 -4.06
CA SER A 392 24.12 -0.05 -4.00
C SER A 392 24.16 -0.65 -2.58
N TYR A 393 23.25 -0.21 -1.70
CA TYR A 393 23.15 -0.66 -0.31
C TYR A 393 22.18 -1.84 -0.16
N PHE A 394 22.49 -2.93 -0.85
CA PHE A 394 21.61 -4.10 -0.95
C PHE A 394 21.46 -4.87 0.38
N TYR A 395 22.46 -4.84 1.25
CA TYR A 395 22.35 -5.47 2.58
C TYR A 395 21.30 -4.76 3.45
N GLN A 396 21.31 -3.43 3.44
CA GLN A 396 20.35 -2.59 4.14
C GLN A 396 18.94 -2.77 3.57
N LEU A 397 18.82 -2.87 2.23
CA LEU A 397 17.56 -3.22 1.57
C LEU A 397 16.97 -4.53 2.09
N GLY A 398 17.77 -5.60 2.16
CA GLY A 398 17.32 -6.90 2.69
C GLY A 398 16.89 -6.82 4.16
N ASN A 399 17.60 -6.04 4.99
CA ASN A 399 17.23 -5.80 6.38
C ASN A 399 15.91 -5.01 6.52
N PHE A 400 15.74 -3.99 5.69
CA PHE A 400 14.52 -3.19 5.60
C PHE A 400 13.32 -4.07 5.25
N VAL A 401 13.41 -4.86 4.17
CA VAL A 401 12.32 -5.74 3.72
C VAL A 401 11.97 -6.78 4.78
N ARG A 402 12.95 -7.43 5.42
CA ARG A 402 12.69 -8.38 6.51
C ARG A 402 11.97 -7.74 7.70
N HIS A 403 12.26 -6.48 8.01
CA HIS A 403 11.54 -5.74 9.04
C HIS A 403 10.08 -5.47 8.64
N VAL A 404 9.84 -5.03 7.39
CA VAL A 404 8.48 -4.77 6.89
C VAL A 404 7.65 -6.07 6.83
N LYS A 405 8.22 -7.19 6.37
CA LYS A 405 7.54 -8.50 6.33
C LYS A 405 7.05 -8.96 7.71
N ARG A 406 7.78 -8.67 8.79
CA ARG A 406 7.36 -9.01 10.16
C ARG A 406 6.05 -8.37 10.57
N HIS A 407 5.69 -7.24 9.96
CA HIS A 407 4.46 -6.52 10.25
C HIS A 407 3.26 -7.00 9.42
N ARG A 408 3.40 -8.13 8.69
CA ARG A 408 2.34 -8.80 7.90
C ARG A 408 1.61 -7.86 6.93
N VAL A 409 2.35 -6.95 6.31
CA VAL A 409 1.81 -6.05 5.31
C VAL A 409 1.67 -6.81 4.00
N ASN A 410 0.44 -6.92 3.48
CA ASN A 410 0.20 -7.55 2.17
C ASN A 410 0.52 -6.55 1.07
N MET A 411 1.63 -6.78 0.34
CA MET A 411 2.12 -5.92 -0.74
C MET A 411 2.28 -6.72 -2.05
N GLY A 412 1.48 -7.77 -2.21
CA GLY A 412 1.66 -8.74 -3.29
C GLY A 412 3.06 -9.37 -3.24
N ASN A 413 3.66 -9.56 -4.41
CA ASN A 413 5.01 -10.13 -4.54
C ASN A 413 6.15 -9.10 -4.40
N LEU A 414 5.86 -7.82 -4.14
CA LEU A 414 6.89 -6.78 -4.14
C LEU A 414 7.96 -7.04 -3.06
N LEU A 415 7.56 -7.41 -1.84
CA LEU A 415 8.52 -7.62 -0.75
C LEU A 415 9.40 -8.84 -1.04
N GLU A 416 8.83 -9.90 -1.61
CA GLU A 416 9.54 -11.09 -2.07
C GLU A 416 10.54 -10.74 -3.18
N ASN A 417 10.09 -9.97 -4.18
CA ASN A 417 10.93 -9.50 -5.29
C ASN A 417 12.09 -8.64 -4.79
N LEU A 418 11.84 -7.69 -3.88
CA LEU A 418 12.89 -6.84 -3.29
C LEU A 418 13.89 -7.65 -2.46
N LEU A 419 13.42 -8.70 -1.76
CA LEU A 419 14.30 -9.57 -0.99
C LEU A 419 15.20 -10.40 -1.91
N LEU A 420 14.64 -11.00 -2.97
CA LEU A 420 15.42 -11.68 -4.00
C LEU A 420 16.42 -10.71 -4.65
N LEU A 421 15.98 -9.50 -5.01
CA LEU A 421 16.81 -8.46 -5.62
C LEU A 421 18.00 -8.09 -4.73
N SER A 422 17.78 -7.99 -3.42
CA SER A 422 18.83 -7.67 -2.44
C SER A 422 19.96 -8.71 -2.39
N HIS A 423 19.65 -9.99 -2.59
CA HIS A 423 20.63 -11.06 -2.66
C HIS A 423 21.26 -11.16 -4.05
N ALA A 424 20.44 -10.99 -5.08
CA ALA A 424 20.82 -11.11 -6.48
C ALA A 424 21.83 -10.03 -6.90
N ALA A 425 21.54 -8.76 -6.61
CA ALA A 425 22.43 -7.64 -6.94
C ALA A 425 23.71 -7.59 -6.08
N ASN A 426 23.71 -8.24 -4.92
CA ASN A 426 24.91 -8.43 -4.08
C ASN A 426 25.71 -9.69 -4.46
N PHE A 427 25.38 -10.36 -5.58
CA PHE A 427 25.99 -11.60 -6.07
C PHE A 427 26.03 -12.74 -5.02
N GLN A 428 25.09 -12.76 -4.08
CA GLN A 428 24.98 -13.79 -3.05
C GLN A 428 24.18 -14.99 -3.55
N MET A 429 24.70 -15.71 -4.56
CA MET A 429 23.95 -16.76 -5.27
C MET A 429 23.44 -17.90 -4.34
N ARG A 430 24.25 -18.30 -3.35
CA ARG A 430 23.82 -19.28 -2.34
C ARG A 430 22.71 -18.73 -1.44
N GLY A 431 22.76 -17.44 -1.11
CA GLY A 431 21.72 -16.76 -0.35
C GLY A 431 20.42 -16.65 -1.15
N LEU A 432 20.53 -16.23 -2.42
CA LEU A 432 19.43 -16.15 -3.37
C LEU A 432 18.70 -17.49 -3.51
N ALA A 433 19.44 -18.58 -3.73
CA ALA A 433 18.86 -19.91 -3.87
C ALA A 433 18.13 -20.36 -2.60
N ARG A 434 18.73 -20.13 -1.42
CA ARG A 434 18.11 -20.46 -0.12
C ARG A 434 16.83 -19.68 0.11
N GLU A 435 16.89 -18.36 -0.11
CA GLU A 435 15.74 -17.49 0.11
C GLU A 435 14.59 -17.86 -0.83
N TYR A 436 14.90 -18.17 -2.10
CA TYR A 436 13.89 -18.60 -3.06
C TYR A 436 13.18 -19.90 -2.67
N ILE A 437 13.90 -20.86 -2.10
CA ILE A 437 13.31 -22.10 -1.57
C ILE A 437 12.37 -21.79 -0.40
N ILE A 438 12.81 -20.94 0.54
CA ILE A 438 11.99 -20.51 1.68
C ILE A 438 10.70 -19.83 1.20
N LEU A 439 10.80 -18.98 0.16
CA LEU A 439 9.63 -18.34 -0.44
C LEU A 439 8.66 -19.37 -1.01
N LYS A 440 9.14 -20.37 -1.76
CA LYS A 440 8.26 -21.43 -2.28
C LYS A 440 7.56 -22.22 -1.17
N GLU A 441 8.28 -22.57 -0.11
CA GLU A 441 7.70 -23.27 1.04
C GLU A 441 6.59 -22.45 1.71
N SER A 442 6.66 -21.12 1.61
CA SER A 442 5.61 -20.21 2.10
C SER A 442 4.40 -20.05 1.17
N GLY A 443 4.36 -20.74 0.02
CA GLY A 443 3.26 -20.65 -0.94
C GLY A 443 3.41 -19.51 -1.96
N PHE A 444 4.63 -19.01 -2.16
CA PHE A 444 4.93 -17.98 -3.15
C PHE A 444 4.71 -18.50 -4.58
N ALA A 445 3.82 -17.84 -5.33
CA ALA A 445 3.50 -18.22 -6.70
C ALA A 445 4.47 -17.67 -7.76
N GLY A 446 5.37 -16.75 -7.39
CA GLY A 446 6.28 -16.08 -8.33
C GLY A 446 5.55 -15.19 -9.34
N ASP A 447 6.18 -14.08 -9.73
CA ASP A 447 5.78 -13.31 -10.90
C ASP A 447 6.95 -13.19 -11.89
N ILE A 448 6.67 -12.62 -13.07
CA ILE A 448 7.68 -12.40 -14.11
C ILE A 448 8.92 -11.69 -13.56
N THR A 449 8.74 -10.72 -12.65
CA THR A 449 9.81 -9.98 -12.00
C THR A 449 10.66 -10.89 -11.11
N SER A 450 10.07 -11.78 -10.31
CA SER A 450 10.80 -12.73 -9.46
C SER A 450 11.73 -13.62 -10.29
N PHE A 451 11.23 -14.12 -11.42
CA PHE A 451 11.99 -15.00 -12.31
C PHE A 451 13.08 -14.23 -13.05
N ASN A 452 12.79 -13.01 -13.51
CA ASN A 452 13.78 -12.18 -14.19
C ASN A 452 14.91 -11.71 -13.28
N ILE A 453 14.64 -11.42 -12.00
CA ILE A 453 15.68 -11.16 -11.00
C ILE A 453 16.66 -12.34 -10.91
N ARG A 454 16.13 -13.56 -10.86
CA ARG A 454 16.95 -14.79 -10.83
C ARG A 454 17.71 -14.97 -12.15
N ALA A 455 17.03 -14.82 -13.28
CA ALA A 455 17.61 -15.00 -14.61
C ALA A 455 18.77 -14.03 -14.85
N LEU A 456 18.60 -12.74 -14.53
CA LEU A 456 19.66 -11.74 -14.65
C LEU A 456 20.85 -12.05 -13.71
N ALA A 457 20.59 -12.45 -12.47
CA ALA A 457 21.66 -12.82 -11.54
C ALA A 457 22.47 -14.03 -12.02
N PHE A 458 21.78 -15.08 -12.50
CA PHE A 458 22.44 -16.28 -13.04
C PHE A 458 23.17 -16.00 -14.35
N SER A 459 22.61 -15.14 -15.20
CA SER A 459 23.24 -14.66 -16.43
C SER A 459 24.57 -13.94 -16.13
N GLN A 460 24.56 -12.94 -15.25
CA GLN A 460 25.76 -12.21 -14.86
C GLN A 460 26.79 -13.07 -14.13
N ALA A 461 26.34 -14.08 -13.36
CA ALA A 461 27.20 -15.04 -12.69
C ALA A 461 27.69 -16.20 -13.59
N LYS A 462 27.30 -16.22 -14.88
CA LYS A 462 27.61 -17.29 -15.85
C LYS A 462 27.16 -18.69 -15.40
N MET A 463 26.03 -18.77 -14.69
CA MET A 463 25.42 -20.00 -14.19
C MET A 463 24.32 -20.50 -15.13
N PHE A 464 24.73 -21.11 -16.25
CA PHE A 464 23.81 -21.54 -17.32
C PHE A 464 22.77 -22.56 -16.89
N TRP A 465 23.14 -23.49 -16.01
CA TRP A 465 22.23 -24.54 -15.57
C TRP A 465 21.08 -23.96 -14.73
N ASP A 466 21.39 -23.11 -13.75
CA ASP A 466 20.39 -22.42 -12.92
C ASP A 466 19.54 -21.44 -13.73
N LEU A 467 20.11 -20.78 -14.74
CA LEU A 467 19.37 -19.96 -15.70
C LEU A 467 18.34 -20.79 -16.47
N ARG A 468 18.76 -21.93 -17.03
CA ARG A 468 17.87 -22.84 -17.75
C ARG A 468 16.76 -23.39 -16.84
N VAL A 469 17.09 -23.78 -15.62
CA VAL A 469 16.10 -24.25 -14.62
C VAL A 469 15.08 -23.15 -14.33
N THR A 470 15.52 -21.89 -14.24
CA THR A 470 14.63 -20.74 -14.02
C THR A 470 13.63 -20.57 -15.16
N VAL A 471 14.08 -20.68 -16.41
CA VAL A 471 13.22 -20.61 -17.61
C VAL A 471 12.22 -21.77 -17.67
N LEU A 472 12.69 -23.01 -17.45
CA LEU A 472 11.81 -24.19 -17.44
C LEU A 472 10.74 -24.09 -16.35
N GLU A 473 11.10 -23.49 -15.21
CA GLU A 473 10.15 -23.27 -14.13
C GLU A 473 9.07 -22.26 -14.51
N MET A 474 9.43 -21.16 -15.17
CA MET A 474 8.46 -20.17 -15.68
C MET A 474 7.42 -20.85 -16.58
N GLN A 475 7.86 -21.75 -17.46
CA GLN A 475 6.97 -22.48 -18.35
C GLN A 475 6.02 -23.42 -17.60
N HIS A 476 6.53 -24.16 -16.61
CA HIS A 476 5.69 -25.02 -15.78
C HIS A 476 4.62 -24.22 -15.03
N GLN A 477 4.95 -23.01 -14.59
CA GLN A 477 4.01 -22.09 -13.94
C GLN A 477 3.16 -21.27 -14.92
N LYS A 478 3.32 -21.49 -16.24
CA LYS A 478 2.64 -20.76 -17.32
C LYS A 478 2.86 -19.24 -17.27
N ILE A 479 4.01 -18.82 -16.76
CA ILE A 479 4.46 -17.42 -16.78
C ILE A 479 5.17 -17.18 -18.10
N MET A 480 4.61 -16.29 -18.92
CA MET A 480 5.16 -15.97 -20.23
C MET A 480 6.47 -15.15 -20.08
N PRO A 481 7.59 -15.58 -20.70
CA PRO A 481 8.82 -14.80 -20.77
C PRO A 481 8.58 -13.43 -21.41
N ASP A 482 9.25 -12.40 -20.89
CA ASP A 482 9.24 -11.05 -21.45
C ASP A 482 10.60 -10.72 -22.08
N LEU A 483 10.76 -9.50 -22.62
CA LEU A 483 12.01 -9.08 -23.26
C LEU A 483 13.22 -9.18 -22.33
N VAL A 484 13.04 -8.99 -21.01
CA VAL A 484 14.12 -9.07 -20.02
C VAL A 484 14.57 -10.51 -19.84
N THR A 485 13.65 -11.47 -19.85
CA THR A 485 14.01 -12.91 -19.80
C THR A 485 14.87 -13.29 -21.01
N TYR A 486 14.45 -12.87 -22.21
CA TYR A 486 15.22 -13.10 -23.44
C TYR A 486 16.57 -12.40 -23.40
N SER A 487 16.64 -11.15 -22.93
CA SER A 487 17.89 -10.42 -22.74
C SER A 487 18.84 -11.18 -21.82
N ALA A 488 18.36 -11.67 -20.68
CA ALA A 488 19.19 -12.42 -19.74
C ALA A 488 19.84 -13.66 -20.38
N VAL A 489 19.10 -14.39 -21.22
CA VAL A 489 19.61 -15.56 -21.95
C VAL A 489 20.57 -15.16 -23.05
N VAL A 490 20.19 -14.22 -23.92
CA VAL A 490 21.04 -13.76 -25.02
C VAL A 490 22.35 -13.18 -24.49
N ASP A 491 22.29 -12.27 -23.51
CA ASP A 491 23.46 -11.65 -22.89
C ASP A 491 24.36 -12.70 -22.22
N ALA A 492 23.81 -13.75 -21.57
CA ALA A 492 24.60 -14.82 -20.97
C ALA A 492 25.43 -15.61 -22.01
N TYR A 493 24.80 -15.98 -23.12
CA TYR A 493 25.44 -16.79 -24.17
C TYR A 493 26.44 -15.96 -24.99
N VAL A 494 26.12 -14.69 -25.28
CA VAL A 494 27.03 -13.77 -25.95
C VAL A 494 28.24 -13.47 -25.07
N ALA A 495 28.07 -13.21 -23.77
CA ALA A 495 29.16 -12.97 -22.83
C ALA A 495 30.04 -14.21 -22.54
N ALA A 496 29.61 -15.39 -22.96
CA ALA A 496 30.36 -16.64 -22.88
C ALA A 496 30.85 -17.15 -24.24
N GLU A 497 30.67 -16.37 -25.32
CA GLU A 497 31.08 -16.72 -26.69
C GLU A 497 30.44 -18.04 -27.20
N LEU A 498 29.24 -18.37 -26.70
CA LEU A 498 28.49 -19.59 -27.05
C LEU A 498 27.32 -19.30 -28.00
N VAL A 499 27.52 -18.40 -28.96
CA VAL A 499 26.45 -17.95 -29.88
C VAL A 499 25.87 -19.10 -30.71
N GLU A 500 26.68 -20.12 -31.03
CA GLU A 500 26.23 -21.31 -31.77
C GLU A 500 25.13 -22.11 -31.07
N LYS A 501 25.10 -22.10 -29.73
CA LYS A 501 24.11 -22.82 -28.91
C LYS A 501 22.89 -21.97 -28.54
N LEU A 502 22.90 -20.69 -28.90
CA LEU A 502 21.82 -19.77 -28.59
C LEU A 502 20.48 -20.17 -29.24
N PRO A 503 20.43 -20.64 -30.51
CA PRO A 503 19.17 -21.05 -31.12
C PRO A 503 18.50 -22.22 -30.37
N GLU A 504 19.28 -23.19 -29.89
CA GLU A 504 18.74 -24.31 -29.08
C GLU A 504 18.11 -23.79 -27.79
N ALA A 505 18.79 -22.88 -27.08
CA ALA A 505 18.28 -22.28 -25.84
C ALA A 505 17.03 -21.42 -26.07
N LEU A 506 16.94 -20.72 -27.21
CA LEU A 506 15.78 -19.89 -27.56
C LEU A 506 14.57 -20.71 -28.01
N MET A 507 14.78 -21.82 -28.72
CA MET A 507 13.69 -22.76 -29.04
C MET A 507 13.06 -23.34 -27.76
N GLU A 508 13.86 -23.59 -26.74
CA GLU A 508 13.35 -24.04 -25.44
C GLU A 508 12.40 -23.02 -24.80
N MET A 509 12.53 -21.71 -25.03
CA MET A 509 11.71 -20.66 -24.40
C MET A 509 10.28 -20.54 -24.94
N GLN A 510 10.03 -20.99 -26.18
CA GLN A 510 8.74 -20.90 -26.91
C GLN A 510 8.22 -19.45 -27.10
N ASN A 511 7.25 -19.23 -28.00
CA ASN A 511 6.62 -17.91 -28.25
C ASN A 511 7.55 -16.81 -28.82
N LEU A 512 8.51 -17.18 -29.67
CA LEU A 512 9.39 -16.22 -30.36
C LEU A 512 8.62 -15.25 -31.29
N ASP A 513 7.44 -15.67 -31.77
CA ASP A 513 6.57 -14.88 -32.64
C ASP A 513 5.67 -13.90 -31.88
N ALA A 514 5.69 -13.93 -30.53
CA ALA A 514 4.91 -13.01 -29.72
C ALA A 514 5.49 -11.58 -29.76
N ARG A 515 4.62 -10.59 -29.56
CA ARG A 515 5.01 -9.17 -29.48
C ARG A 515 5.93 -8.94 -28.28
N ALA A 516 7.02 -8.23 -28.51
CA ALA A 516 7.94 -7.82 -27.47
C ALA A 516 7.27 -6.84 -26.50
N ASP A 517 7.35 -7.15 -25.21
CA ASP A 517 6.78 -6.37 -24.11
C ASP A 517 7.71 -6.46 -22.90
N ILE A 518 7.69 -5.42 -22.05
CA ILE A 518 8.46 -5.36 -20.81
C ILE A 518 7.47 -5.25 -19.65
N ARG A 519 7.31 -6.35 -18.90
CA ARG A 519 6.43 -6.40 -17.73
C ARG A 519 7.20 -6.39 -16.41
N THR A 520 8.52 -6.55 -16.50
CA THR A 520 9.42 -6.54 -15.35
C THR A 520 9.39 -5.20 -14.64
N ASP A 521 9.39 -5.23 -13.31
CA ASP A 521 9.43 -4.03 -12.48
C ASP A 521 10.67 -3.17 -12.78
N THR A 522 10.46 -1.88 -12.94
CA THR A 522 11.48 -0.82 -13.09
C THR A 522 12.67 -0.94 -12.12
N LEU A 523 12.42 -1.34 -10.87
CA LEU A 523 13.45 -1.46 -9.83
C LEU A 523 14.55 -2.47 -10.16
N VAL A 524 14.24 -3.45 -11.01
CA VAL A 524 15.23 -4.45 -11.47
C VAL A 524 16.28 -3.78 -12.36
N PHE A 525 15.86 -2.85 -13.24
CA PHE A 525 16.77 -2.11 -14.10
C PHE A 525 17.64 -1.13 -13.32
N ASP A 526 17.10 -0.50 -12.27
CA ASP A 526 17.88 0.37 -11.39
C ASP A 526 19.00 -0.42 -10.65
N ALA A 527 18.79 -1.72 -10.41
CA ALA A 527 19.75 -2.56 -9.70
C ALA A 527 20.79 -3.24 -10.60
N PHE A 528 20.38 -3.79 -11.74
CA PHE A 528 21.25 -4.55 -12.64
C PHE A 528 21.77 -3.74 -13.83
N GLY A 529 21.18 -2.58 -14.12
CA GLY A 529 21.34 -1.88 -15.39
C GLY A 529 20.53 -2.53 -16.52
N ARG A 530 20.61 -1.94 -17.71
CA ARG A 530 20.03 -2.51 -18.95
C ARG A 530 21.08 -3.39 -19.63
N GLY A 531 20.65 -4.57 -20.09
CA GLY A 531 21.49 -5.53 -20.82
C GLY A 531 21.89 -5.04 -22.22
N THR A 532 22.90 -5.68 -22.82
CA THR A 532 23.39 -5.26 -24.15
C THR A 532 22.36 -5.49 -25.24
N PHE A 533 21.65 -6.61 -25.15
CA PHE A 533 20.54 -6.93 -26.04
C PHE A 533 19.39 -5.92 -25.90
N GLN A 534 19.01 -5.60 -24.65
CA GLN A 534 17.94 -4.64 -24.37
C GLN A 534 18.27 -3.23 -24.90
N LEU A 535 19.49 -2.72 -24.66
CA LEU A 535 19.92 -1.43 -25.20
C LEU A 535 19.86 -1.41 -26.73
N CYS A 536 20.28 -2.49 -27.40
CA CYS A 536 20.19 -2.60 -28.84
C CYS A 536 18.73 -2.61 -29.35
N CYS A 537 17.81 -3.23 -28.59
CA CYS A 537 16.38 -3.21 -28.95
C CYS A 537 15.77 -1.82 -28.81
N GLU A 538 16.18 -1.03 -27.81
CA GLU A 538 15.74 0.34 -27.62
C GLU A 538 16.27 1.29 -28.72
N GLU A 539 17.54 1.12 -29.12
CA GLU A 539 18.11 1.81 -30.28
C GLU A 539 17.30 1.50 -31.55
N LEU A 540 17.03 0.22 -31.82
CA LEU A 540 16.23 -0.20 -32.98
C LEU A 540 14.80 0.39 -32.94
N ALA A 541 14.17 0.38 -31.78
CA ALA A 541 12.83 0.96 -31.61
C ALA A 541 12.80 2.47 -31.90
N SER A 542 13.92 3.18 -31.72
CA SER A 542 14.02 4.61 -32.06
C SER A 542 14.28 4.87 -33.56
N GLU A 543 14.88 3.91 -34.27
CA GLU A 543 15.16 3.99 -35.71
C GLU A 543 13.94 3.66 -36.57
N ILE A 544 13.07 2.77 -36.08
CA ILE A 544 11.82 2.38 -36.73
C ILE A 544 10.76 3.44 -36.37
N ARG A 545 10.70 4.54 -37.13
CA ARG A 545 9.57 5.48 -37.08
C ARG A 545 8.29 4.77 -37.51
N ASP A 546 7.19 5.13 -36.86
CA ASP A 546 5.87 4.48 -36.77
C ASP A 546 5.13 4.02 -38.05
N ASP A 547 5.72 4.08 -39.24
CA ASP A 547 5.00 3.80 -40.48
C ASP A 547 5.60 2.60 -41.24
N GLU A 548 4.83 1.52 -41.21
CA GLU A 548 4.82 0.38 -42.13
C GLU A 548 5.83 -0.77 -41.88
N HIS A 549 5.26 -1.91 -41.47
CA HIS A 549 5.73 -3.31 -41.55
C HIS A 549 6.26 -3.97 -40.25
N GLY A 550 5.35 -4.69 -39.59
CA GLY A 550 5.67 -5.86 -38.77
C GLY A 550 5.73 -5.60 -37.27
N HIS A 551 4.88 -6.30 -36.50
CA HIS A 551 5.01 -6.33 -35.05
C HIS A 551 6.46 -6.71 -34.67
N LEU A 552 7.09 -5.93 -33.78
CA LEU A 552 8.40 -6.27 -33.20
C LEU A 552 8.25 -7.56 -32.38
N THR A 553 8.48 -8.71 -33.02
CA THR A 553 8.50 -10.02 -32.39
C THR A 553 9.87 -10.31 -31.79
N TYR A 554 9.92 -11.18 -30.79
CA TYR A 554 11.19 -11.59 -30.19
C TYR A 554 12.16 -12.19 -31.23
N ALA A 555 11.65 -12.98 -32.20
CA ALA A 555 12.44 -13.53 -33.29
C ALA A 555 13.14 -12.45 -34.14
N ASN A 556 12.41 -11.40 -34.51
CA ASN A 556 12.94 -10.32 -35.35
C ASN A 556 14.00 -9.50 -34.61
N LEU A 557 13.76 -9.19 -33.33
CA LEU A 557 14.70 -8.46 -32.47
C LEU A 557 16.01 -9.23 -32.28
N ILE A 558 15.93 -10.52 -31.96
CA ILE A 558 17.10 -11.38 -31.77
C ILE A 558 17.88 -11.53 -33.08
N GLY A 559 17.19 -11.76 -34.20
CA GLY A 559 17.83 -11.88 -35.51
C GLY A 559 18.58 -10.62 -35.92
N PHE A 560 18.01 -9.44 -35.66
CA PHE A 560 18.69 -8.17 -35.91
C PHE A 560 19.94 -7.99 -35.02
N PHE A 561 19.81 -8.29 -33.73
CA PHE A 561 20.92 -8.18 -32.79
C PHE A 561 22.12 -9.06 -33.18
N LEU A 562 21.86 -10.31 -33.58
CA LEU A 562 22.91 -11.23 -34.03
C LEU A 562 23.61 -10.73 -35.29
N LYS A 563 22.88 -10.18 -36.28
CA LYS A 563 23.48 -9.54 -37.46
C LYS A 563 24.37 -8.35 -37.08
N LYS A 564 23.93 -7.50 -36.13
CA LYS A 564 24.72 -6.36 -35.65
C LYS A 564 26.00 -6.81 -34.94
N LEU A 565 25.95 -7.92 -34.20
CA LEU A 565 27.14 -8.52 -33.58
C LEU A 565 28.13 -9.07 -34.62
N GLU A 566 27.66 -9.75 -35.67
CA GLU A 566 28.50 -10.26 -36.76
C GLU A 566 29.20 -9.11 -37.51
N ILE A 567 28.48 -8.02 -37.80
CA ILE A 567 29.04 -6.83 -38.46
C ILE A 567 30.12 -6.18 -37.59
N ASN A 568 29.86 -6.02 -36.29
CA ASN A 568 30.81 -5.41 -35.37
C ASN A 568 32.03 -6.30 -35.10
N GLY A 569 31.86 -7.63 -35.13
CA GLY A 569 32.95 -8.60 -35.06
C GLY A 569 33.85 -8.56 -36.29
N ALA A 570 33.28 -8.35 -37.49
CA ALA A 570 34.02 -8.22 -38.75
C ALA A 570 34.83 -6.91 -38.84
N THR A 571 34.40 -5.82 -38.18
CA THR A 571 35.16 -4.55 -38.11
C THR A 571 36.28 -4.53 -37.05
N LYS A 572 36.38 -5.55 -36.19
CA LYS A 572 37.42 -5.68 -35.16
C LYS A 572 38.56 -6.65 -35.52
N MET A 573 38.49 -7.31 -36.68
CA MET A 573 39.62 -7.98 -37.34
C MET A 573 40.22 -7.05 -38.38
#